data_AF-A0A356UJ78-F1
#
_entry.id   AF-A0A356UJ78-F1
#
_cell.length_a   1.000
_cell.length_b   1.000
_cell.length_c   1.000
_cell.angle_alpha   90.00
_cell.angle_beta   90.00
_cell.angle_gamma   90.00
#
_symmetry.space_group_name_H-M   'P 1'
#
loop_
_entity.id
_entity.type
_entity.pdbx_description
1 polymer ?
#
loop_
_entity_poly.entity_id
_entity_poly.type
_entity_poly.pdbx_seq_one_letter_code
_entity_poly.pdbx_strand_id
1 'polypeptide(L)'
;MRSDAIKKGLEKAPHRSLLKALGFINEEFNRPIIGVVNSFNEIVPGHIHLNDITAAVAAGIRMAGGVPVVFPSIAVCDGIAMNHKGMKYSLASRELIADSIEVMAEAHQFDGLVLVTACDKIVPGMLMAAARLDLPSIIISGGPMLAGCDQGNRISLSNLFEAVGAVRAGKMTVEKLTALEGEACPGYGSCAGMFTANSMNCLTEALGLALPGNGTIPAVTAARRRLAKLTGLRSVALVSEDLKPSRILTLAAFKNALALDMALGCSTNTVLHLPAIARELQIEINLDLVNEISAQTPNLCKLSPLGPFFLQDLDEAGGIPAVLAQLKQANLLHLGALTVTGVSLEETIQNRQIKRPEVIRSYDQPYSPTGGIAILKGNLAPEGAVVKKAGVAPEMYVHKGPARVFNSEE
;
A
#
# COMPACT_ATOMS: atom_id res chain seq x y z
N MET A 1 -25.03 13.36 -10.47
CA MET A 1 -23.63 12.91 -10.59
C MET A 1 -22.74 14.15 -10.58
N ARG A 2 -21.55 14.09 -9.99
CA ARG A 2 -20.59 15.21 -9.99
C ARG A 2 -20.22 15.60 -11.42
N SER A 3 -20.03 14.61 -12.28
CA SER A 3 -19.73 14.81 -13.70
C SER A 3 -20.84 15.49 -14.50
N ASP A 4 -22.06 15.63 -13.97
CA ASP A 4 -23.12 16.37 -14.63
C ASP A 4 -22.72 17.84 -14.88
N ALA A 5 -21.81 18.39 -14.05
CA ALA A 5 -21.25 19.74 -14.20
C ALA A 5 -20.53 19.98 -15.53
N ILE A 6 -20.07 18.93 -16.22
CA ILE A 6 -19.43 19.02 -17.54
C ILE A 6 -20.24 18.33 -18.65
N LYS A 7 -21.36 17.67 -18.32
CA LYS A 7 -22.16 16.87 -19.26
C LYS A 7 -23.55 17.42 -19.54
N LYS A 8 -24.27 17.95 -18.55
CA LYS A 8 -25.70 18.29 -18.66
C LYS A 8 -25.92 19.79 -18.82
N GLY A 9 -26.96 20.19 -19.55
CA GLY A 9 -27.30 21.58 -19.81
C GLY A 9 -26.85 22.08 -21.19
N LEU A 10 -27.53 23.10 -21.70
CA LEU A 10 -27.23 23.68 -23.02
C LEU A 10 -25.82 24.29 -23.04
N GLU A 11 -25.48 24.98 -21.95
CA GLU A 11 -24.20 25.65 -21.70
C GLU A 11 -22.99 24.69 -21.66
N LYS A 12 -23.23 23.38 -21.49
CA LYS A 12 -22.17 22.36 -21.53
C LYS A 12 -21.94 21.79 -22.93
N ALA A 13 -22.54 22.35 -23.98
CA ALA A 13 -22.25 21.96 -25.36
C ALA A 13 -20.75 22.04 -25.73
N PRO A 14 -19.98 23.07 -25.34
CA PRO A 14 -18.53 23.09 -25.56
C PRO A 14 -17.77 21.99 -24.81
N HIS A 15 -18.22 21.63 -23.61
CA HIS A 15 -17.59 20.54 -22.83
C HIS A 15 -17.90 19.19 -23.50
N ARG A 16 -19.15 18.97 -23.90
CA ARG A 16 -19.55 17.77 -24.65
C ARG A 16 -18.84 17.65 -26.00
N SER A 17 -18.54 18.76 -26.69
CA SER A 17 -17.79 18.68 -27.96
C SER A 17 -16.35 18.20 -27.73
N LEU A 18 -15.70 18.65 -26.67
CA LEU A 18 -14.38 18.14 -26.25
C LEU A 18 -14.47 16.67 -25.84
N LEU A 19 -15.47 16.27 -25.05
CA LEU A 19 -15.67 14.86 -24.68
C LEU A 19 -15.94 13.97 -25.91
N LYS A 20 -16.70 14.47 -26.90
CA LYS A 20 -16.90 13.77 -28.18
C LYS A 20 -15.61 13.66 -28.99
N ALA A 21 -14.71 14.64 -28.92
CA ALA A 21 -13.38 14.55 -29.53
C ALA A 21 -12.51 13.45 -28.89
N LEU A 22 -12.77 13.08 -27.63
CA LEU A 22 -12.18 11.90 -26.98
C LEU A 22 -12.84 10.57 -27.37
N GLY A 23 -13.90 10.61 -28.19
CA GLY A 23 -14.63 9.42 -28.66
C GLY A 23 -15.90 9.08 -27.87
N PHE A 24 -16.37 9.96 -26.98
CA PHE A 24 -17.58 9.70 -26.19
C PHE A 24 -18.84 9.64 -27.06
N ILE A 25 -19.67 8.63 -26.84
CA ILE A 25 -21.01 8.52 -27.45
C ILE A 25 -22.09 9.10 -26.52
N ASN A 26 -23.31 9.25 -27.04
CA ASN A 26 -24.39 9.92 -26.30
C ASN A 26 -24.80 9.14 -25.05
N GLU A 27 -24.77 7.82 -25.13
CA GLU A 27 -25.11 6.88 -24.07
C GLU A 27 -24.20 7.04 -22.86
N GLU A 28 -22.94 7.40 -23.07
CA GLU A 28 -21.94 7.57 -22.02
C GLU A 28 -22.17 8.83 -21.19
N PHE A 29 -22.85 9.86 -21.72
CA PHE A 29 -23.14 11.06 -20.94
C PHE A 29 -24.08 10.80 -19.76
N ASN A 30 -24.87 9.72 -19.82
CA ASN A 30 -25.80 9.33 -18.76
C ASN A 30 -25.18 8.37 -17.72
N ARG A 31 -23.90 8.01 -17.88
CA ARG A 31 -23.18 7.07 -17.02
C ARG A 31 -22.20 7.79 -16.08
N PRO A 32 -21.84 7.18 -14.94
CA PRO A 32 -20.81 7.75 -14.07
C PRO A 32 -19.44 7.71 -14.75
N ILE A 33 -18.71 8.83 -14.71
CA ILE A 33 -17.33 8.92 -15.19
C ILE A 33 -16.40 8.58 -14.02
N ILE A 34 -15.62 7.52 -14.19
CA ILE A 34 -14.65 7.06 -13.19
C ILE A 34 -13.25 7.45 -13.67
N GLY A 35 -12.58 8.31 -12.92
CA GLY A 35 -11.17 8.63 -13.14
C GLY A 35 -10.30 7.44 -12.74
N VAL A 36 -9.44 6.96 -13.62
CA VAL A 36 -8.51 5.86 -13.34
C VAL A 36 -7.09 6.41 -13.35
N VAL A 37 -6.53 6.59 -12.17
CA VAL A 37 -5.18 7.12 -11.99
C VAL A 37 -4.19 5.99 -12.20
N ASN A 38 -3.35 6.12 -13.22
CA ASN A 38 -2.36 5.11 -13.58
C ASN A 38 -0.96 5.65 -13.33
N SER A 39 -0.23 5.04 -12.38
CA SER A 39 1.16 5.40 -12.11
C SER A 39 2.18 4.64 -12.98
N PHE A 40 1.79 4.10 -14.15
CA PHE A 40 2.71 3.40 -15.07
C PHE A 40 4.01 4.19 -15.30
N ASN A 41 5.13 3.48 -15.25
CA ASN A 41 6.45 4.05 -15.47
C ASN A 41 7.43 2.97 -15.91
N GLU A 42 8.30 3.29 -16.86
CA GLU A 42 9.28 2.35 -17.43
C GLU A 42 10.57 2.20 -16.61
N ILE A 43 10.92 3.18 -15.76
CA ILE A 43 12.09 3.09 -14.87
C ILE A 43 11.75 2.45 -13.52
N VAL A 44 10.47 2.34 -13.17
CA VAL A 44 10.03 1.80 -11.87
C VAL A 44 9.55 0.35 -12.08
N PRO A 45 10.30 -0.68 -11.64
CA PRO A 45 9.96 -2.08 -11.92
C PRO A 45 8.59 -2.50 -11.37
N GLY A 46 8.12 -1.86 -10.30
CA GLY A 46 6.78 -2.12 -9.77
C GLY A 46 5.64 -1.55 -10.59
N HIS A 47 5.93 -0.71 -11.59
CA HIS A 47 4.95 0.07 -12.31
C HIS A 47 4.88 -0.24 -13.82
N ILE A 48 5.88 -0.94 -14.36
CA ILE A 48 5.97 -1.28 -15.80
C ILE A 48 4.74 -2.05 -16.32
N HIS A 49 4.04 -2.83 -15.48
CA HIS A 49 2.87 -3.59 -15.88
C HIS A 49 1.53 -2.88 -15.62
N LEU A 50 1.52 -1.67 -15.04
CA LEU A 50 0.28 -1.04 -14.59
C LEU A 50 -0.67 -0.63 -15.72
N ASN A 51 -0.19 -0.54 -16.97
CA ASN A 51 -1.08 -0.39 -18.12
C ASN A 51 -2.03 -1.59 -18.29
N ASP A 52 -1.56 -2.81 -18.05
CA ASP A 52 -2.37 -4.03 -18.11
C ASP A 52 -3.38 -4.08 -16.95
N ILE A 53 -2.95 -3.70 -15.75
CA ILE A 53 -3.85 -3.59 -14.58
C ILE A 53 -4.92 -2.53 -14.80
N THR A 54 -4.53 -1.36 -15.31
CA THR A 54 -5.43 -0.25 -15.65
C THR A 54 -6.44 -0.66 -16.74
N ALA A 55 -6.00 -1.39 -17.76
CA ALA A 55 -6.90 -1.92 -18.79
C ALA A 55 -7.93 -2.90 -18.20
N ALA A 56 -7.52 -3.76 -17.25
CA ALA A 56 -8.42 -4.66 -16.54
C ALA A 56 -9.42 -3.91 -15.64
N VAL A 57 -8.98 -2.87 -14.93
CA VAL A 57 -9.86 -1.95 -14.18
C VAL A 57 -10.89 -1.31 -15.12
N ALA A 58 -10.43 -0.71 -16.22
CA ALA A 58 -11.29 -0.07 -17.20
C ALA A 58 -12.30 -1.03 -17.82
N ALA A 59 -11.92 -2.30 -18.05
CA ALA A 59 -12.86 -3.34 -18.46
C ALA A 59 -13.95 -3.59 -17.41
N GLY A 60 -13.57 -3.68 -16.12
CA GLY A 60 -14.53 -3.80 -15.02
C GLY A 60 -15.50 -2.63 -14.93
N ILE A 61 -14.99 -1.39 -15.05
CA ILE A 61 -15.83 -0.18 -15.04
C ILE A 61 -16.87 -0.21 -16.17
N ARG A 62 -16.44 -0.56 -17.40
CA ARG A 62 -17.34 -0.67 -18.55
C ARG A 62 -18.39 -1.76 -18.34
N MET A 63 -18.01 -2.91 -17.80
CA MET A 63 -18.94 -4.01 -17.48
C MET A 63 -20.02 -3.59 -16.47
N ALA A 64 -19.69 -2.70 -15.53
CA ALA A 64 -20.66 -2.14 -14.57
C ALA A 64 -21.45 -0.94 -15.10
N GLY A 65 -21.29 -0.56 -16.38
CA GLY A 65 -21.99 0.58 -16.96
C GLY A 65 -21.42 1.95 -16.58
N GLY A 66 -20.17 2.02 -16.13
CA GLY A 66 -19.42 3.27 -15.98
C GLY A 66 -18.57 3.60 -17.21
N VAL A 67 -17.98 4.80 -17.20
CA VAL A 67 -17.07 5.28 -18.26
C VAL A 67 -15.70 5.54 -17.65
N PRO A 68 -14.68 4.69 -17.94
CA PRO A 68 -13.34 4.89 -17.41
C PRO A 68 -12.60 5.98 -18.19
N VAL A 69 -12.02 6.95 -17.48
CA VAL A 69 -11.11 7.95 -18.05
C VAL A 69 -9.75 7.80 -17.37
N VAL A 70 -8.77 7.33 -18.11
CA VAL A 70 -7.43 7.06 -17.59
C VAL A 70 -6.59 8.34 -17.66
N PHE A 71 -5.86 8.65 -16.58
CA PHE A 71 -4.86 9.72 -16.59
C PHE A 71 -3.64 9.34 -15.73
N PRO A 72 -2.46 9.91 -16.02
CA PRO A 72 -1.22 9.50 -15.37
C PRO A 72 -1.02 10.15 -13.99
N SER A 73 -0.19 9.52 -13.16
CA SER A 73 0.50 10.15 -12.03
C SER A 73 1.99 9.78 -12.06
N ILE A 74 2.86 10.60 -11.48
CA ILE A 74 4.30 10.31 -11.40
C ILE A 74 4.57 9.15 -10.43
N ALA A 75 5.77 8.56 -10.50
CA ALA A 75 6.23 7.60 -9.50
C ALA A 75 7.75 7.67 -9.35
N VAL A 76 8.25 7.42 -8.14
CA VAL A 76 9.67 7.31 -7.83
C VAL A 76 9.95 5.90 -7.30
N CYS A 77 11.04 5.29 -7.78
CA CYS A 77 11.53 4.02 -7.26
C CYS A 77 12.57 4.30 -6.16
N ASP A 78 12.19 4.09 -4.89
CA ASP A 78 13.12 4.27 -3.77
C ASP A 78 14.37 3.39 -3.90
N GLY A 79 14.21 2.14 -4.38
CA GLY A 79 15.33 1.22 -4.56
C GLY A 79 16.39 1.73 -5.53
N ILE A 80 15.98 2.42 -6.60
CA ILE A 80 16.92 3.03 -7.56
C ILE A 80 17.46 4.36 -7.01
N ALA A 81 16.61 5.15 -6.35
CA ALA A 81 16.99 6.45 -5.81
C ALA A 81 17.95 6.40 -4.60
N MET A 82 18.11 5.22 -4.00
CA MET A 82 18.97 4.98 -2.84
C MET A 82 20.43 5.33 -3.12
N ASN A 83 21.12 5.86 -2.09
CA ASN A 83 22.57 6.14 -2.11
C ASN A 83 23.02 7.17 -3.16
N HIS A 84 22.15 8.10 -3.55
CA HIS A 84 22.51 9.30 -4.31
C HIS A 84 21.49 10.43 -4.08
N LYS A 85 21.71 11.60 -4.72
CA LYS A 85 20.85 12.80 -4.58
C LYS A 85 19.35 12.55 -4.83
N GLY A 86 18.99 11.51 -5.58
CA GLY A 86 17.61 11.17 -5.91
C GLY A 86 16.76 10.85 -4.68
N MET A 87 17.34 10.26 -3.63
CA MET A 87 16.62 9.94 -2.39
C MET A 87 15.98 11.17 -1.74
N LYS A 88 16.55 12.36 -1.94
CA LYS A 88 16.00 13.64 -1.45
C LYS A 88 14.63 13.99 -2.06
N TYR A 89 14.24 13.34 -3.15
CA TYR A 89 12.95 13.54 -3.83
C TYR A 89 11.92 12.44 -3.56
N SER A 90 12.29 11.37 -2.85
CA SER A 90 11.39 10.24 -2.57
C SER A 90 10.17 10.69 -1.76
N LEU A 91 10.35 11.11 -0.49
CA LEU A 91 9.22 11.44 0.37
C LEU A 91 8.40 12.63 -0.16
N ALA A 92 9.05 13.65 -0.72
CA ALA A 92 8.37 14.80 -1.32
C ALA A 92 7.44 14.41 -2.49
N SER A 93 7.76 13.33 -3.21
CA SER A 93 6.88 12.83 -4.29
C SER A 93 5.49 12.45 -3.77
N ARG A 94 5.34 12.05 -2.50
CA ARG A 94 4.04 11.72 -1.88
C ARG A 94 3.06 12.88 -2.00
N GLU A 95 3.52 14.10 -1.69
CA GLU A 95 2.71 15.32 -1.73
C GLU A 95 2.38 15.68 -3.18
N LEU A 96 3.38 15.66 -4.07
CA LEU A 96 3.19 15.96 -5.50
C LEU A 96 2.19 15.01 -6.16
N ILE A 97 2.22 13.73 -5.78
CA ILE A 97 1.25 12.73 -6.23
C ILE A 97 -0.16 13.13 -5.77
N ALA A 98 -0.33 13.43 -4.48
CA ALA A 98 -1.62 13.79 -3.92
C ALA A 98 -2.21 15.03 -4.62
N ASP A 99 -1.41 16.09 -4.73
CA ASP A 99 -1.79 17.37 -5.35
C ASP A 99 -2.11 17.19 -6.84
N SER A 100 -1.32 16.38 -7.57
CA SER A 100 -1.56 16.14 -9.00
C SER A 100 -2.90 15.46 -9.28
N ILE A 101 -3.30 14.53 -8.40
CA ILE A 101 -4.57 13.81 -8.50
C ILE A 101 -5.72 14.74 -8.15
N GLU A 102 -5.57 15.55 -7.10
CA GLU A 102 -6.55 16.55 -6.70
C GLU A 102 -6.87 17.52 -7.84
N VAL A 103 -5.85 18.09 -8.49
CA VAL A 103 -6.02 18.99 -9.63
C VAL A 103 -6.83 18.32 -10.75
N MET A 104 -6.47 17.08 -11.12
CA MET A 104 -7.17 16.37 -12.19
C MET A 104 -8.62 16.06 -11.83
N ALA A 105 -8.88 15.62 -10.60
CA ALA A 105 -10.21 15.25 -10.14
C ALA A 105 -11.14 16.47 -10.01
N GLU A 106 -10.64 17.58 -9.44
CA GLU A 106 -11.40 18.83 -9.31
C GLU A 106 -11.63 19.49 -10.69
N ALA A 107 -10.62 19.53 -11.57
CA ALA A 107 -10.79 20.18 -12.87
C ALA A 107 -11.75 19.41 -13.80
N HIS A 108 -11.78 18.07 -13.73
CA HIS A 108 -12.54 17.23 -14.66
C HIS A 108 -13.81 16.61 -14.05
N GLN A 109 -14.10 16.88 -12.78
CA GLN A 109 -15.37 16.55 -12.12
C GLN A 109 -15.75 15.07 -12.21
N PHE A 110 -14.80 14.16 -11.97
CA PHE A 110 -15.08 12.72 -11.96
C PHE A 110 -16.08 12.35 -10.84
N ASP A 111 -16.87 11.30 -11.05
CA ASP A 111 -17.85 10.83 -10.06
C ASP A 111 -17.24 9.93 -8.99
N GLY A 112 -16.14 9.27 -9.33
CA GLY A 112 -15.36 8.42 -8.44
C GLY A 112 -13.99 8.12 -9.03
N LEU A 113 -13.11 7.54 -8.22
CA LEU A 113 -11.71 7.28 -8.58
C LEU A 113 -11.33 5.81 -8.38
N VAL A 114 -10.54 5.29 -9.31
CA VAL A 114 -9.73 4.09 -9.10
C VAL A 114 -8.26 4.49 -9.12
N LEU A 115 -7.56 4.14 -8.05
CA LEU A 115 -6.18 4.54 -7.82
C LEU A 115 -5.27 3.32 -8.02
N VAL A 116 -4.60 3.25 -9.16
CA VAL A 116 -3.72 2.14 -9.54
C VAL A 116 -2.29 2.47 -9.13
N THR A 117 -1.77 1.75 -8.15
CA THR A 117 -0.50 2.05 -7.44
C THR A 117 0.38 0.80 -7.32
N ALA A 118 1.60 0.92 -6.79
CA ALA A 118 2.39 -0.25 -6.37
C ALA A 118 3.55 0.10 -5.40
N CYS A 119 4.43 1.03 -5.78
CA CYS A 119 5.68 1.32 -5.07
C CYS A 119 5.51 2.19 -3.82
N ASP A 120 6.61 2.55 -3.16
CA ASP A 120 6.67 3.06 -1.79
C ASP A 120 5.76 4.28 -1.52
N LYS A 121 6.08 5.45 -2.10
CA LYS A 121 5.41 6.72 -1.78
C LYS A 121 4.12 6.98 -2.56
N ILE A 122 3.90 6.26 -3.66
CA ILE A 122 2.70 6.38 -4.49
C ILE A 122 1.45 5.89 -3.74
N VAL A 123 1.55 4.83 -2.94
CA VAL A 123 0.41 4.28 -2.19
C VAL A 123 -0.14 5.31 -1.18
N PRO A 124 0.67 5.88 -0.26
CA PRO A 124 0.17 6.89 0.66
C PRO A 124 -0.23 8.20 -0.04
N GLY A 125 0.45 8.62 -1.11
CA GLY A 125 0.05 9.82 -1.87
C GLY A 125 -1.34 9.67 -2.50
N MET A 126 -1.64 8.50 -3.07
CA MET A 126 -2.97 8.20 -3.59
C MET A 126 -4.02 8.06 -2.48
N LEU A 127 -3.68 7.47 -1.33
CA LEU A 127 -4.56 7.43 -0.15
C LEU A 127 -4.89 8.83 0.38
N MET A 128 -3.91 9.73 0.42
CA MET A 128 -4.10 11.13 0.80
C MET A 128 -5.03 11.84 -0.19
N ALA A 129 -4.82 11.67 -1.50
CA ALA A 129 -5.73 12.23 -2.51
C ALA A 129 -7.17 11.73 -2.34
N ALA A 130 -7.36 10.42 -2.12
CA ALA A 130 -8.69 9.84 -1.89
C ALA A 130 -9.37 10.48 -0.66
N ALA A 131 -8.63 10.56 0.45
CA ALA A 131 -9.10 11.15 1.70
C ALA A 131 -9.45 12.64 1.55
N ARG A 132 -8.60 13.41 0.88
CA ARG A 132 -8.76 14.86 0.67
C ARG A 132 -9.96 15.20 -0.22
N LEU A 133 -10.10 14.49 -1.34
CA LEU A 133 -11.17 14.73 -2.32
C LEU A 133 -12.54 14.24 -1.84
N ASP A 134 -12.54 13.23 -0.96
CA ASP A 134 -13.72 12.54 -0.43
C ASP A 134 -14.74 12.13 -1.51
N LEU A 135 -14.23 11.74 -2.68
CA LEU A 135 -15.01 11.12 -3.75
C LEU A 135 -15.03 9.60 -3.57
N PRO A 136 -16.10 8.88 -3.95
CA PRO A 136 -16.12 7.42 -3.96
C PRO A 136 -14.88 6.86 -4.64
N SER A 137 -14.01 6.21 -3.86
CA SER A 137 -12.65 5.86 -4.27
C SER A 137 -12.28 4.46 -3.84
N ILE A 138 -11.51 3.76 -4.68
CA ILE A 138 -10.96 2.44 -4.39
C ILE A 138 -9.54 2.32 -4.92
N ILE A 139 -8.69 1.64 -4.16
CA ILE A 139 -7.29 1.45 -4.50
C ILE A 139 -7.06 0.03 -5.01
N ILE A 140 -6.16 -0.09 -5.97
CA ILE A 140 -5.58 -1.37 -6.36
C ILE A 140 -4.08 -1.27 -6.58
N SER A 141 -3.35 -2.16 -5.94
CA SER A 141 -1.93 -2.39 -6.15
C SER A 141 -1.69 -3.18 -7.44
N GLY A 142 -0.58 -2.91 -8.12
CA GLY A 142 0.01 -3.79 -9.12
C GLY A 142 0.48 -5.12 -8.54
N GLY A 143 0.67 -5.21 -7.23
CA GLY A 143 1.10 -6.40 -6.50
C GLY A 143 2.62 -6.51 -6.35
N PRO A 144 3.08 -7.35 -5.39
CA PRO A 144 4.49 -7.62 -5.18
C PRO A 144 5.07 -8.48 -6.30
N MET A 145 6.35 -8.27 -6.60
CA MET A 145 7.15 -9.18 -7.40
C MET A 145 7.36 -10.49 -6.64
N LEU A 146 7.64 -11.57 -7.38
CA LEU A 146 8.10 -12.81 -6.76
C LEU A 146 9.49 -12.62 -6.16
N ALA A 147 9.80 -13.38 -5.11
CA ALA A 147 11.15 -13.45 -4.58
C ALA A 147 12.08 -14.11 -5.61
N GLY A 148 13.31 -13.60 -5.69
CA GLY A 148 14.38 -14.23 -6.44
C GLY A 148 14.85 -15.54 -5.81
N CYS A 149 15.75 -16.25 -6.49
CA CYS A 149 16.28 -17.53 -6.01
C CYS A 149 17.79 -17.63 -6.26
N ASP A 150 18.56 -17.95 -5.22
CA ASP A 150 19.96 -18.35 -5.35
C ASP A 150 20.16 -19.72 -4.70
N GLN A 151 20.49 -20.73 -5.50
CA GLN A 151 20.75 -22.10 -5.04
C GLN A 151 19.62 -22.68 -4.17
N GLY A 152 18.37 -22.38 -4.50
CA GLY A 152 17.19 -22.84 -3.77
C GLY A 152 16.81 -21.95 -2.57
N ASN A 153 17.62 -20.96 -2.22
CA ASN A 153 17.30 -19.98 -1.19
C ASN A 153 16.61 -18.77 -1.81
N ARG A 154 15.54 -18.30 -1.19
CA ARG A 154 14.85 -17.09 -1.65
C ARG A 154 15.68 -15.86 -1.32
N ILE A 155 15.79 -14.96 -2.29
CA ILE A 155 16.53 -13.71 -2.18
C ILE A 155 15.70 -12.54 -2.70
N SER A 156 16.15 -11.33 -2.40
CA SER A 156 15.53 -10.08 -2.85
C SER A 156 16.55 -8.94 -2.85
N LEU A 157 16.09 -7.73 -3.21
CA LEU A 157 16.90 -6.52 -3.21
C LEU A 157 17.69 -6.29 -1.90
N SER A 158 17.13 -6.61 -0.73
CA SER A 158 17.87 -6.41 0.54
C SER A 158 19.10 -7.30 0.66
N ASN A 159 19.04 -8.51 0.12
CA ASN A 159 20.18 -9.42 0.11
C ASN A 159 21.33 -8.89 -0.76
N LEU A 160 21.02 -8.07 -1.78
CA LEU A 160 22.03 -7.43 -2.61
C LEU A 160 22.74 -6.29 -1.88
N PHE A 161 22.05 -5.52 -1.04
CA PHE A 161 22.71 -4.55 -0.17
C PHE A 161 23.69 -5.22 0.80
N GLU A 162 23.31 -6.36 1.38
CA GLU A 162 24.20 -7.15 2.22
C GLU A 162 25.38 -7.74 1.43
N ALA A 163 25.14 -8.21 0.20
CA ALA A 163 26.16 -8.75 -0.69
C ALA A 163 27.22 -7.71 -1.05
N VAL A 164 26.83 -6.45 -1.31
CA VAL A 164 27.79 -5.34 -1.51
C VAL A 164 28.70 -5.16 -0.29
N GLY A 165 28.14 -5.22 0.92
CA GLY A 165 28.91 -5.20 2.16
C GLY A 165 29.87 -6.39 2.27
N ALA A 166 29.42 -7.58 1.89
CA ALA A 166 30.24 -8.81 1.90
C ALA A 166 31.42 -8.73 0.92
N VAL A 167 31.22 -8.17 -0.28
CA VAL A 167 32.30 -7.93 -1.25
C VAL A 167 33.34 -6.95 -0.68
N ARG A 168 32.89 -5.82 -0.12
CA ARG A 168 33.80 -4.84 0.51
C ARG A 168 34.60 -5.43 1.68
N ALA A 169 34.02 -6.39 2.40
CA ALA A 169 34.66 -7.11 3.49
C ALA A 169 35.54 -8.29 3.02
N GLY A 170 35.68 -8.53 1.71
CA GLY A 170 36.46 -9.65 1.16
C GLY A 170 35.84 -11.03 1.36
N LYS A 171 34.54 -11.10 1.69
CA LYS A 171 33.79 -12.35 1.96
C LYS A 171 33.04 -12.89 0.74
N MET A 172 32.96 -12.11 -0.33
CA MET A 172 32.29 -12.47 -1.59
C MET A 172 33.07 -11.86 -2.75
N THR A 173 33.09 -12.55 -3.91
CA THR A 173 33.72 -12.00 -5.12
C THR A 173 32.75 -11.11 -5.89
N VAL A 174 33.28 -10.21 -6.73
CA VAL A 174 32.46 -9.35 -7.60
C VAL A 174 31.65 -10.20 -8.58
N GLU A 175 32.21 -11.30 -9.08
CA GLU A 175 31.53 -12.20 -10.02
C GLU A 175 30.29 -12.84 -9.38
N LYS A 176 30.38 -13.24 -8.10
CA LYS A 176 29.21 -13.77 -7.39
C LYS A 176 28.17 -12.69 -7.14
N LEU A 177 28.58 -11.45 -6.84
CA LEU A 177 27.65 -10.32 -6.72
C LEU A 177 26.91 -10.07 -8.03
N THR A 178 27.62 -10.00 -9.16
CA THR A 178 27.02 -9.81 -10.49
C THR A 178 26.06 -10.95 -10.85
N ALA A 179 26.38 -12.19 -10.49
CA ALA A 179 25.44 -13.29 -10.69
C ALA A 179 24.15 -13.12 -9.86
N LEU A 180 24.24 -12.60 -8.63
CA LEU A 180 23.07 -12.34 -7.78
C LEU A 180 22.20 -11.19 -8.30
N GLU A 181 22.76 -10.21 -9.00
CA GLU A 181 22.01 -9.09 -9.58
C GLU A 181 20.92 -9.57 -10.55
N GLY A 182 21.23 -10.60 -11.36
CA GLY A 182 20.28 -11.19 -12.30
C GLY A 182 19.17 -12.02 -11.66
N GLU A 183 19.33 -12.43 -10.40
CA GLU A 183 18.42 -13.39 -9.74
C GLU A 183 17.53 -12.73 -8.68
N ALA A 184 17.95 -11.63 -8.05
CA ALA A 184 17.28 -11.06 -6.88
C ALA A 184 15.88 -10.48 -7.15
N CYS A 185 15.68 -9.94 -8.35
CA CYS A 185 14.44 -9.30 -8.77
C CYS A 185 13.99 -9.94 -10.10
N PRO A 186 13.41 -11.14 -10.09
CA PRO A 186 13.19 -11.95 -11.30
C PRO A 186 12.09 -11.42 -12.22
N GLY A 187 11.38 -10.35 -11.82
CA GLY A 187 10.29 -9.77 -12.59
C GLY A 187 9.77 -8.47 -12.01
N TYR A 188 8.65 -8.00 -12.57
CA TYR A 188 8.00 -6.76 -12.16
C TYR A 188 7.13 -6.92 -10.91
N GLY A 189 6.84 -5.79 -10.27
CA GLY A 189 6.04 -5.69 -9.04
C GLY A 189 6.73 -4.83 -7.96
N SER A 190 6.02 -4.48 -6.89
CA SER A 190 6.68 -3.90 -5.72
C SER A 190 7.70 -4.88 -5.13
N CYS A 191 8.58 -4.42 -4.24
CA CYS A 191 9.61 -5.29 -3.64
C CYS A 191 9.05 -6.61 -3.11
N ALA A 192 9.82 -7.71 -3.08
CA ALA A 192 9.28 -9.01 -2.66
C ALA A 192 9.03 -9.13 -1.14
N GLY A 193 9.69 -8.32 -0.31
CA GLY A 193 9.63 -8.34 1.15
C GLY A 193 8.67 -7.29 1.76
N MET A 194 8.50 -7.32 3.08
CA MET A 194 7.65 -6.40 3.85
C MET A 194 8.34 -5.04 4.08
N PHE A 195 8.61 -4.34 2.99
CA PHE A 195 9.06 -2.93 2.98
C PHE A 195 7.85 -1.99 2.92
N THR A 196 8.06 -0.67 2.82
CA THR A 196 6.97 0.31 2.89
C THR A 196 5.91 0.09 1.82
N ALA A 197 6.30 -0.20 0.57
CA ALA A 197 5.36 -0.44 -0.52
C ALA A 197 4.33 -1.52 -0.16
N ASN A 198 4.81 -2.68 0.31
CA ASN A 198 3.91 -3.77 0.68
C ASN A 198 3.23 -3.53 2.02
N SER A 199 3.89 -2.87 2.98
CA SER A 199 3.25 -2.45 4.22
C SER A 199 2.02 -1.60 3.91
N MET A 200 2.18 -0.51 3.16
CA MET A 200 1.06 0.36 2.80
C MET A 200 0.00 -0.36 1.97
N ASN A 201 0.36 -1.18 0.98
CA ASN A 201 -0.62 -1.93 0.20
C ASN A 201 -1.43 -2.94 1.05
N CYS A 202 -0.80 -3.59 2.03
CA CYS A 202 -1.48 -4.47 2.98
C CYS A 202 -2.38 -3.67 3.94
N LEU A 203 -1.88 -2.54 4.43
CA LEU A 203 -2.63 -1.64 5.31
C LEU A 203 -3.84 -1.02 4.62
N THR A 204 -3.80 -0.80 3.30
CA THR A 204 -4.97 -0.35 2.54
C THR A 204 -6.16 -1.32 2.65
N GLU A 205 -5.91 -2.64 2.81
CA GLU A 205 -6.98 -3.61 3.07
C GLU A 205 -7.60 -3.42 4.46
N ALA A 206 -6.78 -3.20 5.49
CA ALA A 206 -7.26 -2.99 6.87
C ALA A 206 -7.92 -1.61 7.07
N LEU A 207 -7.43 -0.59 6.36
CA LEU A 207 -8.10 0.71 6.23
C LEU A 207 -9.46 0.58 5.52
N GLY A 208 -9.66 -0.51 4.78
CA GLY A 208 -10.90 -0.78 4.06
C GLY A 208 -10.99 -0.06 2.72
N LEU A 209 -9.91 0.48 2.15
CA LEU A 209 -9.92 1.18 0.84
C LEU A 209 -9.49 0.30 -0.35
N ALA A 210 -9.20 -0.97 -0.13
CA ALA A 210 -8.94 -1.93 -1.19
C ALA A 210 -9.68 -3.25 -0.95
N LEU A 211 -9.93 -3.99 -2.04
CA LEU A 211 -10.49 -5.34 -1.96
C LEU A 211 -9.48 -6.33 -1.36
N PRO A 212 -9.96 -7.40 -0.69
CA PRO A 212 -9.09 -8.45 -0.17
C PRO A 212 -8.11 -9.03 -1.20
N GLY A 213 -6.85 -9.20 -0.80
CA GLY A 213 -5.75 -9.67 -1.65
C GLY A 213 -4.99 -8.54 -2.37
N ASN A 214 -5.36 -7.28 -2.14
CA ASN A 214 -4.68 -6.12 -2.70
C ASN A 214 -3.17 -6.11 -2.43
N GLY A 215 -2.75 -6.36 -1.19
CA GLY A 215 -1.36 -6.29 -0.78
C GLY A 215 -0.53 -7.54 -1.07
N THR A 216 -1.16 -8.70 -1.23
CA THR A 216 -0.44 -9.99 -1.22
C THR A 216 -0.41 -10.69 -2.57
N ILE A 217 -1.46 -10.58 -3.40
CA ILE A 217 -1.53 -11.33 -4.67
C ILE A 217 -0.36 -10.94 -5.60
N PRO A 218 0.53 -11.86 -6.00
CA PRO A 218 1.71 -11.46 -6.77
C PRO A 218 1.36 -10.85 -8.13
N ALA A 219 2.17 -9.89 -8.57
CA ALA A 219 1.94 -9.05 -9.74
C ALA A 219 1.73 -9.85 -11.04
N VAL A 220 2.49 -10.95 -11.19
CA VAL A 220 2.54 -11.78 -12.40
C VAL A 220 1.38 -12.78 -12.51
N THR A 221 0.52 -12.87 -11.49
CA THR A 221 -0.54 -13.90 -11.46
C THR A 221 -1.82 -13.42 -12.14
N ALA A 222 -2.56 -14.35 -12.75
CA ALA A 222 -3.88 -14.06 -13.30
C ALA A 222 -4.89 -13.56 -12.23
N ALA A 223 -4.66 -13.89 -10.95
CA ALA A 223 -5.45 -13.40 -9.84
C ALA A 223 -5.41 -11.87 -9.72
N ARG A 224 -4.25 -11.25 -10.01
CA ARG A 224 -4.08 -9.79 -9.98
C ARG A 224 -4.97 -9.10 -11.02
N ARG A 225 -5.03 -9.63 -12.25
CA ARG A 225 -5.94 -9.13 -13.30
C ARG A 225 -7.42 -9.33 -12.94
N ARG A 226 -7.78 -10.45 -12.30
CA ARG A 226 -9.15 -10.67 -11.81
C ARG A 226 -9.53 -9.65 -10.75
N LEU A 227 -8.64 -9.39 -9.79
CA LEU A 227 -8.85 -8.36 -8.76
C LEU A 227 -9.05 -6.98 -9.39
N ALA A 228 -8.26 -6.63 -10.41
CA ALA A 228 -8.41 -5.37 -11.16
C ALA A 228 -9.80 -5.21 -11.80
N LYS A 229 -10.31 -6.25 -12.45
CA LYS A 229 -11.68 -6.23 -13.00
C LYS A 229 -12.73 -6.06 -11.90
N LEU A 230 -12.58 -6.78 -10.77
CA LEU A 230 -13.48 -6.65 -9.62
C LEU A 230 -13.43 -5.26 -9.00
N THR A 231 -12.25 -4.64 -8.89
CA THR A 231 -12.08 -3.25 -8.44
C THR A 231 -12.83 -2.29 -9.36
N GLY A 232 -12.72 -2.46 -10.68
CA GLY A 232 -13.44 -1.61 -11.63
C GLY A 232 -14.96 -1.78 -11.59
N LEU A 233 -15.45 -3.01 -11.37
CA LEU A 233 -16.89 -3.24 -11.12
C LEU A 233 -17.32 -2.52 -9.83
N ARG A 234 -16.53 -2.66 -8.77
CA ARG A 234 -16.85 -2.12 -7.46
C ARG A 234 -16.83 -0.59 -7.44
N SER A 235 -15.92 0.06 -8.16
CA SER A 235 -15.82 1.52 -8.19
C SER A 235 -17.11 2.19 -8.69
N VAL A 236 -17.80 1.58 -9.66
CA VAL A 236 -19.09 2.09 -10.16
C VAL A 236 -20.18 1.94 -9.10
N ALA A 237 -20.21 0.81 -8.38
CA ALA A 237 -21.15 0.59 -7.27
C ALA A 237 -20.93 1.59 -6.12
N LEU A 238 -19.66 1.89 -5.77
CA LEU A 238 -19.33 2.90 -4.76
C LEU A 238 -19.93 4.28 -5.07
N VAL A 239 -19.95 4.68 -6.34
CA VAL A 239 -20.59 5.93 -6.78
C VAL A 239 -22.09 5.90 -6.56
N SER A 240 -22.76 4.79 -6.87
CA SER A 240 -24.21 4.66 -6.66
C SER A 240 -24.59 4.61 -5.18
N GLU A 241 -23.72 4.07 -4.34
CA GLU A 241 -23.92 3.97 -2.89
C GLU A 241 -23.50 5.24 -2.13
N ASP A 242 -22.88 6.20 -2.82
CA ASP A 242 -22.19 7.36 -2.24
C ASP A 242 -21.27 6.95 -1.07
N LEU A 243 -20.53 5.85 -1.27
CA LEU A 243 -19.62 5.31 -0.27
C LEU A 243 -18.23 5.96 -0.44
N LYS A 244 -18.01 6.99 0.36
CA LYS A 244 -16.84 7.86 0.32
C LYS A 244 -15.74 7.47 1.32
N PRO A 245 -14.47 7.84 1.06
CA PRO A 245 -13.35 7.64 1.98
C PRO A 245 -13.62 8.10 3.41
N SER A 246 -14.27 9.24 3.64
CA SER A 246 -14.61 9.75 4.99
C SER A 246 -15.50 8.82 5.81
N ARG A 247 -16.30 7.97 5.15
CA ARG A 247 -17.14 6.94 5.81
C ARG A 247 -16.38 5.66 6.14
N ILE A 248 -15.24 5.43 5.48
CA ILE A 248 -14.42 4.22 5.60
C ILE A 248 -13.24 4.48 6.53
N LEU A 249 -12.47 5.54 6.24
CA LEU A 249 -11.27 5.98 6.95
C LEU A 249 -11.60 6.69 8.26
N THR A 250 -12.24 5.96 9.16
CA THR A 250 -12.52 6.39 10.54
C THR A 250 -11.33 6.10 11.45
N LEU A 251 -11.31 6.70 12.64
CA LEU A 251 -10.31 6.35 13.66
C LEU A 251 -10.28 4.84 13.94
N ALA A 252 -11.44 4.16 13.89
CA ALA A 252 -11.54 2.71 14.02
C ALA A 252 -10.79 1.96 12.91
N ALA A 253 -10.91 2.40 11.65
CA ALA A 253 -10.17 1.84 10.53
C ALA A 253 -8.65 2.06 10.66
N PHE A 254 -8.23 3.25 11.13
CA PHE A 254 -6.82 3.52 11.40
C PHE A 254 -6.27 2.66 12.55
N LYS A 255 -7.05 2.42 13.61
CA LYS A 255 -6.68 1.48 14.68
C LYS A 255 -6.55 0.04 14.17
N ASN A 256 -7.45 -0.40 13.28
CA ASN A 256 -7.33 -1.70 12.60
C ASN A 256 -6.06 -1.80 11.76
N ALA A 257 -5.73 -0.73 11.00
CA ALA A 257 -4.49 -0.67 10.22
C ALA A 257 -3.26 -0.74 11.13
N LEU A 258 -3.22 0.01 12.23
CA LEU A 258 -2.13 -0.06 13.20
C LEU A 258 -2.00 -1.46 13.82
N ALA A 259 -3.10 -2.13 14.16
CA ALA A 259 -3.04 -3.50 14.65
C ALA A 259 -2.44 -4.46 13.58
N LEU A 260 -2.87 -4.34 12.32
CA LEU A 260 -2.27 -5.12 11.24
C LEU A 260 -0.78 -4.81 11.03
N ASP A 261 -0.38 -3.53 11.12
CA ASP A 261 0.99 -3.06 11.01
C ASP A 261 1.91 -3.76 12.04
N MET A 262 1.46 -3.80 13.30
CA MET A 262 2.15 -4.46 14.40
C MET A 262 2.23 -5.98 14.20
N ALA A 263 1.15 -6.59 13.73
CA ALA A 263 1.07 -8.03 13.50
C ALA A 263 2.01 -8.51 12.39
N LEU A 264 2.17 -7.72 11.33
CA LEU A 264 3.05 -8.02 10.21
C LEU A 264 4.51 -7.61 10.44
N GLY A 265 4.77 -6.72 11.40
CA GLY A 265 6.09 -6.11 11.57
C GLY A 265 6.45 -5.25 10.36
N CYS A 266 5.54 -4.36 9.97
CA CYS A 266 5.66 -3.48 8.81
C CYS A 266 6.82 -2.47 8.91
N SER A 267 7.03 -1.71 7.84
CA SER A 267 8.03 -0.63 7.76
C SER A 267 7.73 0.47 8.78
N THR A 268 8.76 1.06 9.40
CA THR A 268 8.58 2.22 10.30
C THR A 268 8.03 3.45 9.58
N ASN A 269 8.14 3.51 8.25
CA ASN A 269 7.56 4.59 7.45
C ASN A 269 6.03 4.65 7.54
N THR A 270 5.35 3.57 7.97
CA THR A 270 3.90 3.60 8.18
C THR A 270 3.49 4.59 9.28
N VAL A 271 4.38 4.84 10.25
CA VAL A 271 4.22 5.87 11.30
C VAL A 271 4.29 7.30 10.73
N LEU A 272 4.84 7.50 9.52
CA LEU A 272 4.76 8.79 8.80
C LEU A 272 3.54 8.88 7.88
N HIS A 273 3.13 7.74 7.31
CA HIS A 273 2.12 7.70 6.27
C HIS A 273 0.70 7.63 6.81
N LEU A 274 0.42 6.79 7.82
CA LEU A 274 -0.92 6.69 8.42
C LEU A 274 -1.39 8.02 9.02
N PRO A 275 -0.58 8.75 9.82
CA PRO A 275 -1.00 10.06 10.33
C PRO A 275 -1.22 11.09 9.23
N ALA A 276 -0.42 11.07 8.15
CA ALA A 276 -0.61 11.97 7.02
C ALA A 276 -1.95 11.73 6.31
N ILE A 277 -2.31 10.47 6.07
CA ILE A 277 -3.61 10.11 5.48
C ILE A 277 -4.75 10.50 6.43
N ALA A 278 -4.61 10.23 7.73
CA ALA A 278 -5.61 10.60 8.74
C ALA A 278 -5.84 12.11 8.81
N ARG A 279 -4.77 12.90 8.66
CA ARG A 279 -4.81 14.36 8.72
C ARG A 279 -5.66 14.97 7.60
N GLU A 280 -5.70 14.36 6.41
CA GLU A 280 -6.59 14.79 5.31
C GLU A 280 -8.07 14.75 5.70
N LEU A 281 -8.44 13.90 6.66
CA LEU A 281 -9.79 13.79 7.24
C LEU A 281 -9.90 14.41 8.64
N GLN A 282 -8.91 15.22 9.04
CA GLN A 282 -8.84 15.86 10.36
C GLN A 282 -8.85 14.87 11.53
N ILE A 283 -8.42 13.62 11.29
CA ILE A 283 -8.26 12.60 12.32
C ILE A 283 -6.84 12.68 12.87
N GLU A 284 -6.72 12.76 14.19
CA GLU A 284 -5.42 12.77 14.86
C GLU A 284 -4.97 11.36 15.22
N ILE A 285 -3.78 10.99 14.73
CA ILE A 285 -3.06 9.78 15.14
C ILE A 285 -1.76 10.25 15.77
N ASN A 286 -1.72 10.27 17.11
CA ASN A 286 -0.49 10.58 17.82
C ASN A 286 0.37 9.33 18.01
N LEU A 287 1.64 9.55 18.36
CA LEU A 287 2.59 8.46 18.54
C LEU A 287 2.32 7.61 19.80
N ASP A 288 1.59 8.13 20.78
CA ASP A 288 1.23 7.37 21.98
C ASP A 288 0.24 6.25 21.64
N LEU A 289 -0.72 6.52 20.76
CA LEU A 289 -1.64 5.51 20.25
C LEU A 289 -0.91 4.34 19.56
N VAL A 290 0.20 4.61 18.87
CA VAL A 290 1.04 3.57 18.24
C VAL A 290 1.61 2.64 19.32
N ASN A 291 2.08 3.18 20.44
CA ASN A 291 2.58 2.39 21.57
C ASN A 291 1.47 1.59 22.27
N GLU A 292 0.30 2.20 22.47
CA GLU A 292 -0.85 1.52 23.07
C GLU A 292 -1.26 0.28 22.26
N ILE A 293 -1.36 0.43 20.95
CA ILE A 293 -1.72 -0.67 20.04
C ILE A 293 -0.58 -1.69 19.97
N SER A 294 0.67 -1.25 19.90
CA SER A 294 1.84 -2.14 19.89
C SER A 294 1.93 -3.00 21.15
N ALA A 295 1.62 -2.45 22.33
CA ALA A 295 1.65 -3.20 23.58
C ALA A 295 0.62 -4.34 23.64
N GLN A 296 -0.47 -4.21 22.90
CA GLN A 296 -1.58 -5.18 22.92
C GLN A 296 -1.56 -6.14 21.73
N THR A 297 -0.84 -5.79 20.65
CA THR A 297 -0.91 -6.53 19.40
C THR A 297 0.22 -7.54 19.24
N PRO A 298 -0.05 -8.84 19.10
CA PRO A 298 0.99 -9.82 18.87
C PRO A 298 1.60 -9.72 17.47
N ASN A 299 2.89 -10.00 17.34
CA ASN A 299 3.54 -10.15 16.05
C ASN A 299 3.33 -11.57 15.51
N LEU A 300 2.56 -11.69 14.41
CA LEU A 300 2.12 -12.96 13.84
C LEU A 300 2.96 -13.42 12.65
N CYS A 301 3.62 -12.48 11.96
CA CYS A 301 4.43 -12.77 10.78
C CYS A 301 5.86 -12.26 10.95
N LYS A 302 6.83 -13.01 10.41
CA LYS A 302 8.22 -12.57 10.21
C LYS A 302 8.61 -12.72 8.75
N LEU A 303 8.39 -11.65 7.99
CA LEU A 303 8.70 -11.56 6.57
C LEU A 303 10.03 -10.84 6.36
N SER A 304 10.68 -11.08 5.22
CA SER A 304 11.87 -10.36 4.78
C SER A 304 11.66 -8.85 4.91
N PRO A 305 12.62 -8.08 5.47
CA PRO A 305 13.98 -8.51 5.82
C PRO A 305 14.13 -9.18 7.20
N LEU A 306 13.08 -9.31 8.00
CA LEU A 306 13.17 -9.85 9.38
C LEU A 306 13.06 -11.37 9.48
N GLY A 307 12.64 -12.04 8.41
CA GLY A 307 12.46 -13.48 8.40
C GLY A 307 12.55 -14.05 6.99
N PRO A 308 12.42 -15.38 6.85
CA PRO A 308 12.72 -16.09 5.61
C PRO A 308 11.60 -16.02 4.56
N PHE A 309 10.43 -15.51 4.94
CA PHE A 309 9.23 -15.52 4.10
C PHE A 309 9.05 -14.20 3.35
N PHE A 310 8.37 -14.25 2.21
CA PHE A 310 8.11 -13.13 1.31
C PHE A 310 6.60 -12.92 1.12
N LEU A 311 6.20 -11.87 0.41
CA LEU A 311 4.77 -11.58 0.24
C LEU A 311 4.00 -12.69 -0.48
N GLN A 312 4.64 -13.41 -1.40
CA GLN A 312 4.02 -14.60 -2.04
C GLN A 312 3.69 -15.69 -1.02
N ASP A 313 4.51 -15.89 0.03
CA ASP A 313 4.19 -16.84 1.09
C ASP A 313 3.01 -16.37 1.92
N LEU A 314 2.94 -15.07 2.20
CA LEU A 314 1.84 -14.47 2.93
C LEU A 314 0.52 -14.68 2.17
N ASP A 315 0.52 -14.49 0.85
CA ASP A 315 -0.63 -14.75 -0.01
C ASP A 315 -1.07 -16.22 0.06
N GLU A 316 -0.13 -17.15 -0.14
CA GLU A 316 -0.36 -18.60 -0.04
C GLU A 316 -0.86 -19.02 1.34
N ALA A 317 -0.42 -18.34 2.40
CA ALA A 317 -0.83 -18.58 3.78
C ALA A 317 -2.26 -18.12 4.10
N GLY A 318 -2.91 -17.38 3.20
CA GLY A 318 -4.27 -16.85 3.39
C GLY A 318 -4.37 -15.32 3.32
N GLY A 319 -3.25 -14.63 3.09
CA GLY A 319 -3.17 -13.19 2.90
C GLY A 319 -3.54 -12.37 4.13
N ILE A 320 -3.77 -11.09 3.91
CA ILE A 320 -4.22 -10.15 4.97
C ILE A 320 -5.52 -10.59 5.65
N PRO A 321 -6.54 -11.13 4.95
CA PRO A 321 -7.75 -11.56 5.61
C PRO A 321 -7.52 -12.65 6.67
N ALA A 322 -6.55 -13.55 6.48
CA ALA A 322 -6.20 -14.56 7.48
C ALA A 322 -5.52 -13.95 8.72
N VAL A 323 -4.64 -12.95 8.54
CA VAL A 323 -3.99 -12.23 9.65
C VAL A 323 -5.04 -11.46 10.46
N LEU A 324 -5.94 -10.74 9.79
CA LEU A 324 -7.04 -10.03 10.46
C LEU A 324 -7.97 -10.99 11.21
N ALA A 325 -8.25 -12.18 10.66
CA ALA A 325 -9.04 -13.20 11.36
C ALA A 325 -8.38 -13.68 12.66
N GLN A 326 -7.05 -13.70 12.74
CA GLN A 326 -6.34 -13.99 14.00
C GLN A 326 -6.40 -12.80 14.97
N LEU A 327 -6.23 -11.57 14.49
CA LEU A 327 -6.34 -10.37 15.33
C LEU A 327 -7.76 -10.16 15.88
N LYS A 328 -8.79 -10.66 15.20
CA LYS A 328 -10.15 -10.73 15.74
C LYS A 328 -10.20 -11.50 17.07
N GLN A 329 -9.44 -12.59 17.21
CA GLN A 329 -9.41 -13.40 18.43
C GLN A 329 -8.79 -12.64 19.62
N ALA A 330 -7.94 -11.66 19.33
CA ALA A 330 -7.31 -10.79 20.31
C ALA A 330 -8.22 -9.65 20.80
N ASN A 331 -9.43 -9.49 20.24
CA ASN A 331 -10.32 -8.35 20.46
C ASN A 331 -9.68 -6.97 20.15
N LEU A 332 -8.75 -6.95 19.18
CA LEU A 332 -8.00 -5.74 18.79
C LEU A 332 -8.56 -5.05 17.54
N LEU A 333 -9.59 -5.65 16.92
CA LEU A 333 -10.19 -5.13 15.70
C LEU A 333 -11.55 -4.48 15.99
N HIS A 334 -11.75 -3.31 15.41
CA HIS A 334 -13.04 -2.69 15.23
C HIS A 334 -13.77 -3.35 14.06
N LEU A 335 -14.49 -4.42 14.38
CA LEU A 335 -15.17 -5.31 13.42
C LEU A 335 -16.26 -4.63 12.58
N GLY A 336 -16.94 -3.63 13.13
CA GLY A 336 -17.97 -2.86 12.42
C GLY A 336 -17.44 -1.80 11.46
N ALA A 337 -16.11 -1.63 11.32
CA ALA A 337 -15.54 -0.67 10.39
C ALA A 337 -15.97 -1.02 8.95
N LEU A 338 -16.48 -0.03 8.22
CA LEU A 338 -16.95 -0.21 6.84
C LEU A 338 -15.77 -0.34 5.89
N THR A 339 -15.93 -1.10 4.80
CA THR A 339 -14.90 -1.25 3.77
C THR A 339 -15.46 -0.94 2.38
N VAL A 340 -14.59 -0.77 1.39
CA VAL A 340 -14.95 -0.60 -0.01
C VAL A 340 -15.71 -1.79 -0.57
N THR A 341 -15.82 -2.93 0.12
CA THR A 341 -16.70 -4.03 -0.33
C THR A 341 -18.18 -3.69 -0.16
N GLY A 342 -18.51 -2.67 0.63
CA GLY A 342 -19.88 -2.30 1.01
C GLY A 342 -20.35 -2.93 2.31
N VAL A 343 -19.55 -3.83 2.89
CA VAL A 343 -19.83 -4.50 4.16
C VAL A 343 -18.77 -4.21 5.21
N SER A 344 -19.05 -4.65 6.44
CA SER A 344 -18.16 -4.52 7.59
C SER A 344 -16.84 -5.30 7.41
N LEU A 345 -15.81 -4.94 8.19
CA LEU A 345 -14.56 -5.66 8.23
C LEU A 345 -14.77 -7.12 8.65
N GLU A 346 -15.68 -7.36 9.61
CA GLU A 346 -16.02 -8.71 10.06
C GLU A 346 -16.53 -9.60 8.93
N GLU A 347 -17.48 -9.11 8.14
CA GLU A 347 -18.01 -9.83 6.98
C GLU A 347 -16.95 -10.04 5.91
N THR A 348 -16.08 -9.04 5.70
CA THR A 348 -14.97 -9.10 4.73
C THR A 348 -13.98 -10.23 5.02
N ILE A 349 -13.72 -10.50 6.31
CA ILE A 349 -12.78 -11.54 6.77
C ILE A 349 -13.47 -12.84 7.18
N GLN A 350 -14.78 -12.98 6.95
CA GLN A 350 -15.53 -14.16 7.33
C GLN A 350 -14.98 -15.42 6.64
N ASN A 351 -14.91 -16.52 7.38
CA ASN A 351 -14.43 -17.83 6.91
C ASN A 351 -12.98 -17.83 6.37
N ARG A 352 -12.16 -16.86 6.78
CA ARG A 352 -10.73 -16.83 6.44
C ARG A 352 -9.93 -17.64 7.45
N GLN A 353 -9.01 -18.46 6.94
CA GLN A 353 -8.22 -19.40 7.73
C GLN A 353 -6.75 -19.31 7.34
N ILE A 354 -5.87 -19.60 8.31
CA ILE A 354 -4.46 -19.80 8.06
C ILE A 354 -4.28 -21.10 7.28
N LYS A 355 -3.57 -21.02 6.14
CA LYS A 355 -3.20 -22.19 5.33
C LYS A 355 -1.77 -22.65 5.58
N ARG A 356 -0.90 -21.75 6.05
CA ARG A 356 0.52 -21.99 6.31
C ARG A 356 0.91 -21.42 7.68
N PRO A 357 0.75 -22.19 8.77
CA PRO A 357 1.04 -21.75 10.15
C PRO A 357 2.49 -21.35 10.41
N GLU A 358 3.42 -21.79 9.56
CA GLU A 358 4.81 -21.38 9.60
C GLU A 358 5.02 -19.93 9.13
N VAL A 359 4.12 -19.40 8.28
CA VAL A 359 4.16 -18.04 7.74
C VAL A 359 3.32 -17.07 8.56
N ILE A 360 2.07 -17.46 8.85
CA ILE A 360 1.14 -16.72 9.72
C ILE A 360 0.95 -17.53 10.99
N ARG A 361 1.49 -17.05 12.11
CA ARG A 361 1.28 -17.67 13.42
C ARG A 361 -0.14 -17.44 13.91
N SER A 362 -0.66 -18.38 14.70
CA SER A 362 -1.90 -18.19 15.42
C SER A 362 -1.74 -17.16 16.54
N TYR A 363 -2.87 -16.60 17.00
CA TYR A 363 -2.90 -15.70 18.15
C TYR A 363 -2.24 -16.30 19.40
N ASP A 364 -2.43 -17.61 19.64
CA ASP A 364 -1.89 -18.30 20.83
C ASP A 364 -0.39 -18.60 20.76
N GLN A 365 0.22 -18.56 19.57
CA GLN A 365 1.64 -18.87 19.36
C GLN A 365 2.36 -17.80 18.52
N PRO A 366 2.31 -16.52 18.92
CA PRO A 366 2.90 -15.45 18.14
C PRO A 366 4.43 -15.47 18.26
N TYR A 367 5.12 -14.79 17.33
CA TYR A 367 6.57 -14.59 17.44
C TYR A 367 6.95 -13.70 18.63
N SER A 368 6.06 -12.78 18.99
CA SER A 368 6.17 -11.89 20.15
C SER A 368 4.76 -11.51 20.61
N PRO A 369 4.51 -11.41 21.93
CA PRO A 369 3.22 -10.98 22.45
C PRO A 369 2.93 -9.49 22.20
N THR A 370 3.95 -8.71 21.84
CA THR A 370 3.84 -7.27 21.49
C THR A 370 4.26 -7.00 20.05
N GLY A 371 3.84 -5.84 19.55
CA GLY A 371 3.99 -5.42 18.16
C GLY A 371 5.42 -5.16 17.72
N GLY A 372 5.58 -5.02 16.40
CA GLY A 372 6.88 -4.89 15.76
C GLY A 372 7.52 -3.50 15.80
N ILE A 373 6.79 -2.46 16.23
CA ILE A 373 7.23 -1.06 16.28
C ILE A 373 7.10 -0.52 17.70
N ALA A 374 8.04 0.33 18.13
CA ALA A 374 7.95 1.08 19.38
C ALA A 374 8.28 2.56 19.14
N ILE A 375 7.60 3.42 19.88
CA ILE A 375 7.88 4.86 19.97
C ILE A 375 8.68 5.12 21.25
N LEU A 376 9.81 5.79 21.11
CA LEU A 376 10.70 6.20 22.18
C LEU A 376 10.57 7.70 22.42
N LYS A 377 10.55 8.13 23.68
CA LYS A 377 10.53 9.54 24.08
C LYS A 377 11.65 9.81 25.08
N GLY A 378 12.14 11.04 25.08
CA GLY A 378 13.18 11.49 26.01
C GLY A 378 13.70 12.88 25.63
N ASN A 379 14.69 13.38 26.36
CA ASN A 379 15.29 14.69 26.09
C ASN A 379 15.93 14.81 24.69
N LEU A 380 16.38 13.71 24.08
CA LEU A 380 16.89 13.68 22.70
C LEU A 380 15.78 13.61 21.63
N ALA A 381 14.60 13.12 21.99
CA ALA A 381 13.46 12.94 21.09
C ALA A 381 12.18 13.37 21.81
N PRO A 382 12.00 14.68 22.10
CA PRO A 382 10.87 15.18 22.87
C PRO A 382 9.53 14.96 22.17
N GLU A 383 9.52 15.02 20.84
CA GLU A 383 8.36 14.76 19.99
C GLU A 383 8.24 13.26 19.60
N GLY A 384 9.15 12.43 20.09
CA GLY A 384 9.18 10.99 19.83
C GLY A 384 10.15 10.58 18.72
N ALA A 385 10.55 9.31 18.77
CA ALA A 385 11.33 8.62 17.76
C ALA A 385 10.75 7.22 17.55
N VAL A 386 10.90 6.65 16.36
CA VAL A 386 10.38 5.32 16.01
C VAL A 386 11.52 4.31 15.89
N VAL A 387 11.30 3.11 16.41
CA VAL A 387 12.21 1.97 16.21
C VAL A 387 11.42 0.71 15.86
N LYS A 388 11.94 -0.08 14.91
CA LYS A 388 11.38 -1.39 14.57
C LYS A 388 11.82 -2.44 15.60
N LYS A 389 11.16 -2.49 16.77
CA LYS A 389 11.45 -3.42 17.87
C LYS A 389 11.64 -4.88 17.41
N ALA A 390 10.85 -5.35 16.44
CA ALA A 390 10.95 -6.72 15.93
C ALA A 390 12.31 -7.07 15.28
N GLY A 391 13.09 -6.07 14.85
CA GLY A 391 14.42 -6.25 14.27
C GLY A 391 15.57 -5.90 15.21
N VAL A 392 15.30 -5.49 16.45
CA VAL A 392 16.34 -5.12 17.43
C VAL A 392 16.80 -6.37 18.19
N ALA A 393 18.11 -6.57 18.28
CA ALA A 393 18.70 -7.65 19.06
C ALA A 393 18.34 -7.48 20.56
N PRO A 394 18.01 -8.57 21.31
CA PRO A 394 17.56 -8.46 22.71
C PRO A 394 18.51 -7.68 23.62
N GLU A 395 19.82 -7.85 23.44
CA GLU A 395 20.87 -7.14 24.19
C GLU A 395 20.92 -5.63 23.91
N MET A 396 20.32 -5.17 22.80
CA MET A 396 20.24 -3.77 22.42
C MET A 396 18.95 -3.08 22.89
N TYR A 397 18.06 -3.78 23.60
CA TYR A 397 16.83 -3.18 24.16
C TYR A 397 17.14 -2.10 25.20
N VAL A 398 18.23 -2.27 25.95
CA VAL A 398 18.75 -1.25 26.86
C VAL A 398 20.24 -1.11 26.60
N HIS A 399 20.63 0.02 26.00
CA HIS A 399 22.01 0.32 25.66
C HIS A 399 22.41 1.71 26.15
N LYS A 400 23.66 1.85 26.63
CA LYS A 400 24.27 3.13 27.01
C LYS A 400 25.72 3.16 26.53
N GLY A 401 26.08 4.21 25.81
CA GLY A 401 27.43 4.42 25.29
C GLY A 401 27.68 5.89 24.94
N PRO A 402 28.94 6.28 24.66
CA PRO A 402 29.27 7.64 24.22
C PRO A 402 28.69 7.92 22.84
N ALA A 403 28.23 9.16 22.62
CA ALA A 403 27.74 9.59 21.32
C ALA A 403 28.90 9.81 20.34
N ARG A 404 28.80 9.26 19.14
CA ARG A 404 29.62 9.61 17.98
C ARG A 404 28.73 10.33 16.98
N VAL A 405 28.92 11.64 16.85
CA VAL A 405 28.00 12.53 16.12
C VAL A 405 28.54 12.81 14.72
N PHE A 406 27.67 12.75 13.73
CA PHE A 406 27.91 13.14 12.35
C PHE A 406 26.82 14.14 11.92
N ASN A 407 27.16 15.09 11.05
CA ASN A 407 26.21 16.12 10.59
C ASN A 407 25.44 15.71 9.32
N SER A 408 25.93 14.67 8.63
CA SER A 408 25.45 14.17 7.35
C SER A 408 25.74 12.68 7.22
N GLU A 409 25.18 12.07 6.18
CA GLU A 409 25.47 10.68 5.79
C GLU A 409 26.85 10.57 5.11
N GLU A 410 27.23 11.57 4.29
CA GLU A 410 28.60 11.74 3.77
C GLU A 410 29.60 12.08 4.88
#